data_AF-A0A2S2NM80-F1
#
_entry.id   AF-A0A2S2NM80-F1
#
_cell.length_a   1.000
_cell.length_b   1.000
_cell.length_c   1.000
_cell.angle_alpha   90.00
_cell.angle_beta   90.00
_cell.angle_gamma   90.00
#
_symmetry.space_group_name_H-M   'P 1'
#
loop_
_entity.id
_entity.type
_entity.pdbx_description
1 polymer ?
#
loop_
_entity_poly.entity_id
_entity_poly.type
_entity_poly.pdbx_seq_one_letter_code
_entity_poly.pdbx_strand_id
1 'polypeptide(L)'
;MSDKDRLSINVLPDEILLNVFRTLSATEFVATLPLVCERWSRIIASDSCTLKRIGMHHANAIGAVEFFYFRDESERSQMFYWPSDDYARLLRTTTVQCTSHDYRGDAAGRVGYANAFYLCARYEEICGHVAALLISSNLSVYATDGFTFVDRLTTLVLHGVRIREADQYTLAELGTVYVNVLDVVYVKCSLALRFDLKFLHAGFGQLRRFRADHNAVGVRFLDDLLHTHRHTLETIVLGDCTVTGDRWIDVLSERLRGRTIKRLSMHSAYFTDRCVNQFLTTADLVLPDDRANVIIDSNLGRISFSINIDPL
;
A
#
# COMPACT_ATOMS: atom_id res chain seq x y z
N MET A 1 -27.92 -45.09 -21.55
CA MET A 1 -26.58 -44.50 -21.32
C MET A 1 -26.55 -44.02 -19.88
N SER A 2 -25.78 -44.69 -19.02
CA SER A 2 -25.69 -44.33 -17.60
C SER A 2 -24.73 -43.15 -17.40
N ASP A 3 -25.10 -42.20 -16.55
CA ASP A 3 -24.36 -41.00 -16.11
C ASP A 3 -22.96 -41.25 -15.46
N LYS A 4 -22.36 -42.43 -15.65
CA LYS A 4 -21.11 -42.85 -14.99
C LYS A 4 -19.82 -42.38 -15.67
N ASP A 5 -19.91 -41.71 -16.82
CA ASP A 5 -18.73 -41.22 -17.58
C ASP A 5 -18.55 -39.69 -17.52
N ARG A 6 -19.14 -39.01 -16.53
CA ARG A 6 -18.72 -37.64 -16.22
C ARG A 6 -17.40 -37.71 -15.45
N LEU A 7 -16.29 -37.66 -16.19
CA LEU A 7 -14.95 -37.43 -15.64
C LEU A 7 -15.00 -36.21 -14.72
N SER A 8 -14.99 -36.46 -13.41
CA SER A 8 -15.00 -35.42 -12.41
C SER A 8 -13.58 -34.91 -12.21
N ILE A 9 -13.39 -33.59 -12.36
CA ILE A 9 -12.12 -32.93 -12.07
C ILE A 9 -11.63 -33.21 -10.64
N ASN A 10 -12.56 -33.51 -9.71
CA ASN A 10 -12.26 -33.90 -8.34
C ASN A 10 -11.62 -35.30 -8.22
N VAL A 11 -11.40 -36.04 -9.30
CA VAL A 11 -10.62 -37.29 -9.25
C VAL A 11 -9.12 -37.01 -9.41
N LEU A 12 -8.73 -35.84 -9.90
CA LEU A 12 -7.32 -35.48 -10.06
C LEU A 12 -6.60 -35.31 -8.71
N PRO A 13 -5.30 -35.63 -8.62
CA PRO A 13 -4.46 -35.33 -7.47
C PRO A 13 -4.41 -33.84 -7.12
N ASP A 14 -4.20 -33.53 -5.85
CA ASP A 14 -4.15 -32.16 -5.34
C ASP A 14 -3.05 -31.33 -6.02
N GLU A 15 -1.88 -31.91 -6.34
CA GLU A 15 -0.83 -31.16 -7.03
C GLU A 15 -1.22 -30.77 -8.46
N ILE A 16 -1.98 -31.62 -9.16
CA ILE A 16 -2.46 -31.32 -10.51
C ILE A 16 -3.51 -30.22 -10.44
N LEU A 17 -4.45 -30.32 -9.51
CA LEU A 17 -5.47 -29.29 -9.29
C LEU A 17 -4.82 -27.95 -8.92
N LEU A 18 -3.83 -27.95 -8.03
CA LEU A 18 -3.15 -26.73 -7.63
C LEU A 18 -2.40 -26.07 -8.80
N ASN A 19 -1.75 -26.87 -9.66
CA ASN A 19 -1.11 -26.34 -10.87
C ASN A 19 -2.11 -25.70 -11.83
N VAL A 20 -3.31 -26.27 -11.97
CA VAL A 20 -4.40 -25.64 -12.74
C VAL A 20 -4.91 -24.38 -12.05
N PHE A 21 -5.09 -24.39 -10.73
CA PHE A 21 -5.57 -23.22 -9.98
C PHE A 21 -4.62 -22.03 -10.10
N ARG A 22 -3.30 -22.27 -10.11
CA ARG A 22 -2.27 -21.24 -10.29
C ARG A 22 -2.30 -20.55 -11.65
N THR A 23 -2.97 -21.12 -12.65
CA THR A 23 -3.12 -20.45 -13.96
C THR A 23 -4.27 -19.45 -13.99
N LEU A 24 -5.13 -19.44 -12.98
CA LEU A 24 -6.26 -18.53 -12.88
C LEU A 24 -5.83 -17.15 -12.37
N SER A 25 -6.72 -16.17 -12.52
CA SER A 25 -6.53 -14.86 -11.88
C SER A 25 -6.51 -14.99 -10.36
N ALA A 26 -5.88 -14.03 -9.67
CA ALA A 26 -5.85 -14.02 -8.21
C ALA A 26 -7.26 -13.94 -7.61
N THR A 27 -8.19 -13.23 -8.26
CA THR A 27 -9.60 -13.18 -7.83
C THR A 27 -10.25 -14.54 -7.91
N GLU A 28 -10.10 -15.27 -9.02
CA GLU A 28 -10.63 -16.63 -9.11
C GLU A 28 -9.99 -17.56 -8.08
N PHE A 29 -8.67 -17.45 -7.90
CA PHE A 29 -7.90 -18.26 -6.96
C PHE A 29 -8.33 -18.06 -5.50
N VAL A 30 -8.58 -16.82 -5.07
CA VAL A 30 -8.89 -16.49 -3.66
C VAL A 30 -10.38 -16.42 -3.37
N ALA A 31 -11.18 -15.95 -4.31
CA ALA A 31 -12.58 -15.62 -4.06
C ALA A 31 -13.56 -16.62 -4.69
N THR A 32 -13.19 -17.28 -5.78
CA THR A 32 -14.11 -18.18 -6.50
C THR A 32 -13.86 -19.65 -6.16
N LEU A 33 -12.62 -20.12 -6.30
CA LEU A 33 -12.29 -21.53 -6.09
C LEU A 33 -12.59 -22.04 -4.66
N PRO A 34 -12.33 -21.28 -3.58
CA PRO A 34 -12.63 -21.77 -2.22
C PRO A 34 -14.12 -21.97 -1.94
N LEU A 35 -14.99 -21.33 -2.74
CA LEU A 35 -16.44 -21.46 -2.63
C LEU A 35 -16.98 -22.72 -3.33
N VAL A 36 -16.18 -23.38 -4.17
CA VAL A 36 -16.63 -24.56 -4.94
C VAL A 36 -16.83 -25.77 -4.03
N CYS A 37 -15.82 -26.11 -3.22
CA CYS A 37 -15.92 -27.15 -2.19
C CYS A 37 -14.78 -27.06 -1.17
N GLU A 38 -14.94 -27.72 -0.02
CA GLU A 38 -13.93 -27.74 1.06
C GLU A 38 -12.58 -28.33 0.65
N ARG A 39 -12.55 -29.22 -0.35
CA ARG A 39 -11.28 -29.74 -0.84
C ARG A 39 -10.48 -28.66 -1.55
N TRP A 40 -11.14 -27.86 -2.39
CA TRP A 40 -10.46 -26.81 -3.16
C TRP A 40 -9.95 -25.71 -2.25
N SER A 41 -10.74 -25.30 -1.26
CA SER A 41 -10.28 -24.35 -0.24
C SER A 41 -9.04 -24.85 0.50
N ARG A 42 -8.99 -26.13 0.89
CA ARG A 42 -7.80 -26.72 1.54
C ARG A 42 -6.57 -26.78 0.64
N ILE A 43 -6.75 -27.15 -0.64
CA ILE A 43 -5.65 -27.14 -1.62
C ILE A 43 -5.05 -25.75 -1.73
N ILE A 44 -5.90 -24.73 -1.83
CA ILE A 44 -5.47 -23.33 -1.95
C ILE A 44 -4.79 -22.85 -0.68
N ALA A 45 -5.39 -23.10 0.49
CA ALA A 45 -4.82 -22.75 1.80
C ALA A 45 -3.43 -23.37 2.02
N SER A 46 -3.18 -24.55 1.45
CA SER A 46 -1.86 -25.20 1.54
C SER A 46 -0.77 -24.50 0.71
N ASP A 47 -1.14 -23.70 -0.29
CA ASP A 47 -0.20 -23.05 -1.22
C ASP A 47 0.30 -21.69 -0.72
N SER A 48 0.97 -21.71 0.44
CA SER A 48 1.51 -20.51 1.08
C SER A 48 2.43 -19.69 0.16
N CYS A 49 3.12 -20.32 -0.78
CA CYS A 49 4.02 -19.66 -1.73
C CYS A 49 3.28 -18.73 -2.69
N THR A 50 2.16 -19.19 -3.24
CA THR A 50 1.31 -18.36 -4.13
C THR A 50 0.56 -17.32 -3.31
N LEU A 51 0.02 -17.70 -2.14
CA LEU A 51 -0.76 -16.81 -1.29
C LEU A 51 0.02 -15.59 -0.78
N LYS A 52 1.33 -15.71 -0.49
CA LYS A 52 2.20 -14.59 -0.10
C LYS A 52 2.33 -13.50 -1.17
N ARG A 53 1.97 -13.82 -2.42
CA ARG A 53 2.06 -12.92 -3.56
C ARG A 53 0.76 -12.19 -3.83
N ILE A 54 -0.23 -12.28 -2.95
CA ILE A 54 -1.55 -11.73 -3.22
C ILE A 54 -1.67 -10.33 -2.62
N GLY A 55 -2.07 -9.39 -3.48
CA GLY A 55 -2.56 -8.08 -3.11
C GLY A 55 -4.08 -8.01 -3.24
N MET A 56 -4.68 -7.09 -2.49
CA MET A 56 -6.11 -6.80 -2.52
C MET A 56 -6.31 -5.33 -2.91
N HIS A 57 -7.26 -5.05 -3.80
CA HIS A 57 -7.61 -3.72 -4.24
C HIS A 57 -9.09 -3.43 -3.97
N HIS A 58 -9.33 -2.35 -3.24
CA HIS A 58 -10.64 -1.82 -2.91
C HIS A 58 -10.96 -0.68 -3.90
N ALA A 59 -11.75 -0.98 -4.94
CA ALA A 59 -11.98 -0.08 -6.07
C ALA A 59 -13.13 0.92 -5.84
N ASN A 60 -12.92 2.20 -6.21
CA ASN A 60 -13.90 3.28 -6.03
C ASN A 60 -15.11 3.19 -6.96
N ALA A 61 -14.86 2.90 -8.23
CA ALA A 61 -15.83 3.13 -9.29
C ALA A 61 -17.05 2.21 -9.23
N ILE A 62 -16.92 1.06 -8.55
CA ILE A 62 -17.87 -0.05 -8.63
C ILE A 62 -18.16 -0.73 -7.29
N GLY A 63 -17.61 -0.25 -6.18
CA GLY A 63 -17.82 -0.85 -4.86
C GLY A 63 -17.38 -2.32 -4.78
N ALA A 64 -16.28 -2.67 -5.45
CA ALA A 64 -15.79 -4.03 -5.56
C ALA A 64 -14.37 -4.17 -5.00
N VAL A 65 -14.06 -5.41 -4.62
CA VAL A 65 -12.77 -5.90 -4.19
C VAL A 65 -12.22 -6.78 -5.31
N GLU A 66 -10.97 -6.52 -5.69
CA GLU A 66 -10.22 -7.30 -6.67
C GLU A 66 -8.96 -7.85 -6.01
N PHE A 67 -8.53 -9.04 -6.42
CA PHE A 67 -7.26 -9.61 -6.00
C PHE A 67 -6.29 -9.63 -7.17
N PHE A 68 -5.00 -9.43 -6.90
CA PHE A 68 -3.96 -9.45 -7.91
C PHE A 68 -2.69 -10.13 -7.41
N TYR A 69 -1.86 -10.59 -8.35
CA TYR A 69 -0.57 -11.19 -8.02
C TYR A 69 0.55 -10.16 -8.12
N PHE A 70 1.45 -10.22 -7.14
CA PHE A 70 2.84 -9.83 -7.30
C PHE A 70 3.62 -10.98 -7.94
N ARG A 71 4.61 -10.67 -8.75
CA ARG A 71 5.60 -11.60 -9.28
C ARG A 71 6.39 -12.25 -8.13
N ASP A 72 6.81 -11.43 -7.17
CA ASP A 72 7.61 -11.83 -6.02
C ASP A 72 7.56 -10.79 -4.88
N GLU A 73 8.23 -11.07 -3.76
CA GLU A 73 8.31 -10.16 -2.61
C GLU A 73 9.07 -8.86 -2.92
N SER A 74 9.96 -8.87 -3.92
CA SER A 74 10.71 -7.69 -4.34
C SER A 74 9.78 -6.70 -5.06
N GLU A 75 8.94 -7.17 -5.99
CA GLU A 75 7.95 -6.32 -6.65
C GLU A 75 7.00 -5.66 -5.64
N ARG A 76 6.49 -6.44 -4.66
CA ARG A 76 5.68 -5.90 -3.56
C ARG A 76 6.42 -4.82 -2.79
N SER A 77 7.70 -5.05 -2.47
CA SER A 77 8.51 -4.09 -1.73
C SER A 77 8.82 -2.82 -2.53
N GLN A 78 8.99 -2.95 -3.85
CA GLN A 78 9.20 -1.87 -4.81
C GLN A 78 7.95 -1.00 -5.02
N MET A 79 6.75 -1.56 -4.79
CA MET A 79 5.48 -0.83 -4.89
C MET A 79 5.53 0.51 -4.13
N PHE A 80 6.15 0.54 -2.95
CA PHE A 80 6.34 1.76 -2.16
C PHE A 80 6.96 2.93 -2.98
N TYR A 81 7.89 2.62 -3.90
CA TYR A 81 8.59 3.60 -4.72
C TYR A 81 7.96 3.83 -6.09
N TRP A 82 6.91 3.10 -6.47
CA TRP A 82 6.31 3.23 -7.79
C TRP A 82 5.81 4.66 -8.06
N PRO A 83 6.06 5.20 -9.26
CA PRO A 83 5.42 6.45 -9.68
C PRO A 83 3.90 6.24 -9.75
N SER A 84 3.15 7.34 -9.67
CA SER A 84 1.69 7.25 -9.66
C SER A 84 1.10 6.59 -10.92
N ASP A 85 1.78 6.69 -12.06
CA ASP A 85 1.29 6.10 -13.30
C ASP A 85 1.46 4.57 -13.34
N ASP A 86 2.38 4.01 -12.55
CA ASP A 86 2.51 2.56 -12.42
C ASP A 86 1.38 1.99 -11.56
N TYR A 87 0.98 2.69 -10.49
CA TYR A 87 -0.25 2.37 -9.77
C TYR A 87 -1.45 2.44 -10.72
N ALA A 88 -1.58 3.51 -11.51
CA ALA A 88 -2.67 3.63 -12.47
C ALA A 88 -2.65 2.51 -13.52
N ARG A 89 -1.46 2.04 -13.94
CA ARG A 89 -1.31 0.91 -14.86
C ARG A 89 -1.79 -0.39 -14.22
N LEU A 90 -1.36 -0.70 -13.00
CA LEU A 90 -1.83 -1.86 -12.24
C LEU A 90 -3.36 -1.85 -12.13
N LEU A 91 -3.93 -0.73 -11.70
CA LEU A 91 -5.37 -0.54 -11.55
C LEU A 91 -6.12 -0.72 -12.88
N ARG A 92 -5.57 -0.24 -14.00
CA ARG A 92 -6.17 -0.46 -15.32
C ARG A 92 -6.07 -1.92 -15.74
N THR A 93 -4.96 -2.61 -15.48
CA THR A 93 -4.83 -4.02 -15.84
C THR A 93 -5.79 -4.91 -15.07
N THR A 94 -6.03 -4.63 -13.78
CA THR A 94 -7.01 -5.38 -12.98
C THR A 94 -8.45 -5.04 -13.42
N THR A 95 -8.73 -3.78 -13.73
CA THR A 95 -10.07 -3.35 -14.18
C THR A 95 -10.40 -3.80 -15.62
N VAL A 96 -9.43 -3.79 -16.55
CA VAL A 96 -9.66 -4.12 -17.98
C VAL A 96 -9.82 -5.62 -18.23
N GLN A 97 -9.18 -6.48 -17.42
CA GLN A 97 -9.50 -7.91 -17.40
C GLN A 97 -10.99 -8.18 -17.11
N CYS A 98 -11.70 -7.21 -16.51
CA CYS A 98 -13.13 -7.29 -16.22
C CYS A 98 -14.04 -6.70 -17.32
N THR A 99 -13.52 -5.99 -18.32
CA THR A 99 -14.35 -5.32 -19.35
C THR A 99 -14.18 -5.87 -20.76
N SER A 100 -13.17 -6.71 -21.02
CA SER A 100 -12.94 -7.29 -22.36
C SER A 100 -13.78 -8.54 -22.66
N HIS A 101 -14.73 -8.92 -21.79
CA HIS A 101 -15.79 -9.85 -22.14
C HIS A 101 -17.05 -9.07 -22.49
N ASP A 102 -17.22 -8.80 -23.79
CA ASP A 102 -18.52 -8.54 -24.42
C ASP A 102 -19.43 -9.77 -24.20
N TYR A 103 -20.02 -9.88 -23.01
CA TYR A 103 -21.10 -10.81 -22.75
C TYR A 103 -22.15 -10.13 -21.87
N ARG A 104 -23.33 -9.95 -22.48
CA ARG A 104 -24.60 -9.84 -21.77
C ARG A 104 -24.76 -11.11 -20.92
N GLY A 105 -24.35 -11.06 -19.66
CA GLY A 105 -24.54 -12.17 -18.71
C GLY A 105 -23.45 -12.22 -17.65
N ASP A 106 -23.88 -12.02 -16.42
CA ASP A 106 -23.20 -12.27 -15.15
C ASP A 106 -22.06 -11.37 -14.66
N ALA A 107 -22.32 -10.82 -13.47
CA ALA A 107 -21.40 -10.25 -12.51
C ALA A 107 -20.44 -11.30 -11.88
N ALA A 108 -20.00 -12.31 -12.66
CA ALA A 108 -19.28 -13.48 -12.14
C ALA A 108 -17.82 -13.23 -11.71
N GLY A 109 -17.28 -12.04 -11.94
CA GLY A 109 -15.89 -11.70 -11.59
C GLY A 109 -15.72 -10.68 -10.46
N ARG A 110 -16.80 -10.16 -9.87
CA ARG A 110 -16.72 -9.02 -8.94
C ARG A 110 -17.07 -9.44 -7.51
N VAL A 111 -16.15 -9.21 -6.59
CA VAL A 111 -16.39 -9.44 -5.16
C VAL A 111 -16.88 -8.14 -4.54
N GLY A 112 -18.17 -8.03 -4.22
CA GLY A 112 -18.64 -6.89 -3.42
C GLY A 112 -18.02 -6.87 -2.03
N TYR A 113 -17.98 -5.71 -1.36
CA TYR A 113 -17.42 -5.57 -0.01
C TYR A 113 -17.97 -6.60 0.98
N ALA A 114 -19.30 -6.78 1.04
CA ALA A 114 -19.94 -7.80 1.87
C ALA A 114 -19.38 -9.23 1.63
N ASN A 115 -19.17 -9.59 0.36
CA ASN A 115 -18.60 -10.88 0.00
C ASN A 115 -17.11 -10.95 0.37
N ALA A 116 -16.37 -9.85 0.27
CA ALA A 116 -14.98 -9.80 0.70
C ALA A 116 -14.83 -9.98 2.21
N PHE A 117 -15.68 -9.34 3.03
CA PHE A 117 -15.67 -9.58 4.49
C PHE A 117 -16.02 -11.02 4.81
N TYR A 118 -17.05 -11.57 4.16
CA TYR A 118 -17.42 -12.97 4.33
C TYR A 118 -16.28 -13.92 3.95
N LEU A 119 -15.59 -13.67 2.83
CA LEU A 119 -14.43 -14.46 2.41
C LEU A 119 -13.31 -14.37 3.44
N CYS A 120 -12.98 -13.17 3.92
CA CYS A 120 -11.93 -12.97 4.92
C CYS A 120 -12.27 -13.67 6.24
N ALA A 121 -13.54 -13.67 6.66
CA ALA A 121 -13.98 -14.33 7.88
C ALA A 121 -14.06 -15.85 7.74
N ARG A 122 -14.49 -16.38 6.59
CA ARG A 122 -14.69 -17.82 6.38
C ARG A 122 -13.42 -18.55 5.93
N TYR A 123 -12.55 -17.86 5.19
CA TYR A 123 -11.35 -18.42 4.58
C TYR A 123 -10.11 -17.64 5.03
N GLU A 124 -9.97 -17.43 6.35
CA GLU A 124 -8.86 -16.72 6.97
C GLU A 124 -7.50 -17.31 6.59
N GLU A 125 -7.39 -18.65 6.45
CA GLU A 125 -6.17 -19.33 6.00
C GLU A 125 -5.73 -18.91 4.59
N ILE A 126 -6.64 -18.36 3.78
CA ILE A 126 -6.37 -17.86 2.43
C ILE A 126 -6.23 -16.34 2.47
N CYS A 127 -7.26 -15.63 2.94
CA CYS A 127 -7.30 -14.17 2.93
C CYS A 127 -6.29 -13.54 3.91
N GLY A 128 -5.96 -14.22 5.01
CA GLY A 128 -4.97 -13.78 5.98
C GLY A 128 -3.55 -13.72 5.42
N HIS A 129 -3.29 -14.25 4.23
CA HIS A 129 -2.01 -14.12 3.53
C HIS A 129 -1.86 -12.85 2.69
N VAL A 130 -2.93 -12.08 2.50
CA VAL A 130 -2.88 -10.84 1.73
C VAL A 130 -1.89 -9.88 2.40
N ALA A 131 -0.87 -9.50 1.65
CA ALA A 131 0.28 -8.77 2.19
C ALA A 131 0.24 -7.28 1.87
N ALA A 132 -0.59 -6.89 0.89
CA ALA A 132 -0.78 -5.51 0.47
C ALA A 132 -2.24 -5.19 0.17
N LEU A 133 -2.69 -4.03 0.63
CA LEU A 133 -4.03 -3.50 0.44
C LEU A 133 -3.94 -2.14 -0.24
N LEU A 134 -4.51 -2.05 -1.43
CA LEU A 134 -4.66 -0.83 -2.20
C LEU A 134 -6.10 -0.33 -2.04
N ILE A 135 -6.28 0.89 -1.57
CA ILE A 135 -7.58 1.52 -1.39
C ILE A 135 -7.69 2.67 -2.39
N SER A 136 -8.64 2.57 -3.30
CA SER A 136 -9.04 3.68 -4.16
C SER A 136 -10.46 4.16 -3.86
N SER A 137 -11.22 3.42 -3.06
CA SER A 137 -12.58 3.75 -2.64
C SER A 137 -12.66 4.89 -1.62
N ASN A 138 -13.86 5.43 -1.45
CA ASN A 138 -14.16 6.36 -0.36
C ASN A 138 -14.06 5.65 0.99
N LEU A 139 -13.40 6.28 1.97
CA LEU A 139 -13.25 5.72 3.31
C LEU A 139 -14.57 5.58 4.08
N SER A 140 -15.65 6.28 3.68
CA SER A 140 -16.96 6.09 4.31
C SER A 140 -17.53 4.67 4.19
N VAL A 141 -17.06 3.87 3.23
CA VAL A 141 -17.51 2.47 3.09
C VAL A 141 -17.11 1.64 4.32
N TYR A 142 -15.95 1.90 4.92
CA TYR A 142 -15.47 1.13 6.08
C TYR A 142 -16.26 1.43 7.36
N ALA A 143 -16.83 2.64 7.47
CA ALA A 143 -17.70 2.97 8.60
C ALA A 143 -19.04 2.23 8.55
N THR A 144 -19.51 1.81 7.36
CA THR A 144 -20.78 1.09 7.20
C THR A 144 -20.59 -0.41 7.10
N ASP A 145 -19.61 -0.85 6.32
CA ASP A 145 -19.45 -2.26 5.96
C ASP A 145 -18.32 -2.94 6.76
N GLY A 146 -17.48 -2.17 7.46
CA GLY A 146 -16.38 -2.65 8.29
C GLY A 146 -15.05 -2.77 7.54
N PHE A 147 -14.07 -3.45 8.16
CA PHE A 147 -12.72 -3.70 7.64
C PHE A 147 -12.53 -5.17 7.28
N THR A 148 -11.82 -5.43 6.16
CA THR A 148 -11.50 -6.80 5.75
C THR A 148 -10.37 -7.24 6.65
N PHE A 149 -10.66 -8.09 7.64
CA PHE A 149 -9.62 -8.54 8.57
C PHE A 149 -8.60 -9.38 7.79
N VAL A 150 -7.38 -8.86 7.71
CA VAL A 150 -6.25 -9.45 6.99
C VAL A 150 -5.03 -9.33 7.90
N ASP A 151 -4.70 -10.41 8.57
CA ASP A 151 -3.73 -10.38 9.67
C ASP A 151 -2.30 -10.11 9.23
N ARG A 152 -1.90 -10.52 8.02
CA ARG A 152 -0.53 -10.36 7.52
C ARG A 152 -0.34 -9.14 6.63
N LEU A 153 -1.28 -8.20 6.68
CA LEU A 153 -1.18 -6.98 5.89
C LEU A 153 0.02 -6.15 6.38
N THR A 154 1.01 -5.94 5.51
CA THR A 154 2.18 -5.11 5.84
C THR A 154 2.23 -3.80 5.07
N THR A 155 1.51 -3.70 3.96
CA THR A 155 1.58 -2.55 3.05
C THR A 155 0.19 -2.02 2.75
N LEU A 156 -0.04 -0.77 3.08
CA LEU A 156 -1.27 -0.05 2.80
C LEU A 156 -1.00 1.09 1.82
N VAL A 157 -1.78 1.13 0.75
CA VAL A 157 -1.68 2.20 -0.24
C VAL A 157 -3.05 2.84 -0.41
N LEU A 158 -3.13 4.16 -0.28
CA LEU A 158 -4.30 4.95 -0.66
C LEU A 158 -3.97 5.66 -1.98
N HIS A 159 -4.75 5.37 -3.02
CA HIS A 159 -4.55 5.91 -4.36
C HIS A 159 -5.80 6.63 -4.87
N GLY A 160 -5.69 7.93 -5.14
CA GLY A 160 -6.80 8.70 -5.71
C GLY A 160 -7.97 8.95 -4.74
N VAL A 161 -7.75 8.77 -3.44
CA VAL A 161 -8.79 8.88 -2.42
C VAL A 161 -8.98 10.34 -2.01
N ARG A 162 -10.24 10.77 -1.87
CA ARG A 162 -10.58 12.06 -1.26
C ARG A 162 -10.80 11.87 0.24
N ILE A 163 -9.82 12.29 1.03
CA ILE A 163 -9.83 12.16 2.48
C ILE A 163 -10.48 13.42 3.08
N ARG A 164 -11.67 13.25 3.64
CA ARG A 164 -12.48 14.30 4.26
C ARG A 164 -12.17 14.38 5.75
N GLU A 165 -12.60 15.47 6.37
CA GLU A 165 -12.52 15.65 7.82
C GLU A 165 -13.20 14.51 8.59
N ALA A 166 -14.34 14.01 8.10
CA ALA A 166 -15.05 12.89 8.72
C ALA A 166 -14.29 11.55 8.67
N ASP A 167 -13.31 11.41 7.75
CA ASP A 167 -12.59 10.15 7.55
C ASP A 167 -11.39 10.00 8.54
N GLN A 168 -11.12 11.00 9.39
CA GLN A 168 -10.01 10.99 10.36
C GLN A 168 -10.04 9.76 11.28
N TYR A 169 -11.19 9.51 11.90
CA TYR A 169 -11.34 8.39 12.83
C TYR A 169 -11.30 7.06 12.11
N THR A 170 -11.87 6.96 10.91
CA THR A 170 -11.78 5.76 10.08
C THR A 170 -10.34 5.45 9.72
N LEU A 171 -9.51 6.46 9.43
CA LEU A 171 -8.10 6.24 9.09
C LEU A 171 -7.27 5.81 10.31
N ALA A 172 -7.53 6.39 11.49
CA ALA A 172 -6.92 5.94 12.74
C ALA A 172 -7.33 4.49 13.06
N GLU A 173 -8.62 4.18 12.98
CA GLU A 173 -9.14 2.85 13.22
C GLU A 173 -8.56 1.83 12.24
N LEU A 174 -8.45 2.19 10.97
CA LEU A 174 -7.81 1.36 9.95
C LEU A 174 -6.36 1.01 10.33
N GLY A 175 -5.60 1.98 10.86
CA GLY A 175 -4.25 1.71 11.38
C GLY A 175 -4.25 0.78 12.60
N THR A 176 -5.24 0.90 13.50
CA THR A 176 -5.35 0.01 14.66
C THR A 176 -5.77 -1.42 14.28
N VAL A 177 -6.66 -1.57 13.31
CA VAL A 177 -7.10 -2.88 12.78
C VAL A 177 -5.96 -3.55 12.05
N TYR A 178 -5.24 -2.81 11.21
CA TYR A 178 -4.09 -3.30 10.47
C TYR A 178 -2.77 -3.00 11.18
N VAL A 179 -2.66 -3.47 12.43
CA VAL A 179 -1.53 -3.18 13.33
C VAL A 179 -0.15 -3.61 12.78
N ASN A 180 -0.14 -4.59 11.87
CA ASN A 180 1.08 -5.12 11.25
C ASN A 180 1.53 -4.32 10.02
N VAL A 181 0.82 -3.25 9.64
CA VAL A 181 1.22 -2.38 8.53
C VAL A 181 2.50 -1.64 8.87
N LEU A 182 3.52 -1.89 8.03
CA LEU A 182 4.84 -1.28 8.11
C LEU A 182 5.00 -0.17 7.07
N ASP A 183 4.26 -0.24 5.97
CA ASP A 183 4.37 0.69 4.85
C ASP A 183 3.03 1.37 4.61
N VAL A 184 3.00 2.70 4.66
CA VAL A 184 1.81 3.49 4.33
C VAL A 184 2.14 4.47 3.22
N VAL A 185 1.33 4.45 2.16
CA VAL A 185 1.57 5.22 0.95
C VAL A 185 0.31 5.99 0.54
N TYR A 186 0.42 7.30 0.42
CA TYR A 186 -0.65 8.18 -0.08
C TYR A 186 -0.23 8.78 -1.43
N VAL A 187 -0.89 8.38 -2.51
CA VAL A 187 -0.58 8.81 -3.88
C VAL A 187 -1.82 9.37 -4.56
N LYS A 188 -1.70 10.53 -5.22
CA LYS A 188 -2.84 11.23 -5.86
C LYS A 188 -4.07 11.41 -4.93
N CYS A 189 -3.87 11.36 -3.61
CA CYS A 189 -4.94 11.61 -2.66
C CYS A 189 -5.24 13.11 -2.59
N SER A 190 -6.45 13.49 -2.18
CA SER A 190 -6.77 14.88 -1.86
C SER A 190 -7.17 14.97 -0.40
N LEU A 191 -6.58 15.93 0.32
CA LEU A 191 -6.86 16.16 1.74
C LEU A 191 -7.79 17.36 1.90
N ALA A 192 -8.84 17.20 2.71
CA ALA A 192 -9.69 18.34 3.09
C ALA A 192 -8.87 19.40 3.86
N LEU A 193 -9.22 20.68 3.67
CA LEU A 193 -8.48 21.81 4.23
C LEU A 193 -8.34 21.76 5.76
N ARG A 194 -9.34 21.21 6.46
CA ARG A 194 -9.39 21.09 7.94
C ARG A 194 -9.00 19.71 8.45
N PHE A 195 -8.51 18.84 7.58
CA PHE A 195 -8.07 17.51 7.99
C PHE A 195 -6.83 17.63 8.88
N ASP A 196 -6.86 17.04 10.07
CA ASP A 196 -5.69 16.96 10.93
C ASP A 196 -4.72 15.89 10.40
N LEU A 197 -3.60 16.34 9.86
CA LEU A 197 -2.64 15.49 9.15
C LEU A 197 -2.06 14.39 10.02
N LYS A 198 -2.05 14.51 11.36
CA LYS A 198 -1.54 13.46 12.24
C LYS A 198 -2.25 12.11 12.02
N PHE A 199 -3.51 12.14 11.61
CA PHE A 199 -4.30 10.93 11.35
C PHE A 199 -3.76 10.11 10.18
N LEU A 200 -2.91 10.67 9.31
CA LEU A 200 -2.25 9.90 8.26
C LEU A 200 -1.28 8.84 8.81
N HIS A 201 -0.78 8.99 10.04
CA HIS A 201 0.18 8.06 10.64
C HIS A 201 -0.16 7.61 12.08
N ALA A 202 -1.09 8.26 12.77
CA ALA A 202 -1.35 8.03 14.20
C ALA A 202 -1.80 6.59 14.54
N GLY A 203 -2.52 5.92 13.63
CA GLY A 203 -2.98 4.54 13.84
C GLY A 203 -1.90 3.47 13.62
N PHE A 204 -0.79 3.79 12.96
CA PHE A 204 0.17 2.81 12.44
C PHE A 204 1.40 2.63 13.36
N GLY A 205 1.24 1.94 14.48
CA GLY A 205 2.27 1.88 15.54
C GLY A 205 3.63 1.27 15.17
N GLN A 206 3.72 0.47 14.09
CA GLN A 206 4.96 -0.16 13.63
C GLN A 206 5.47 0.40 12.30
N LEU A 207 5.07 1.63 11.94
CA LEU A 207 5.39 2.24 10.66
C LEU A 207 6.91 2.32 10.44
N ARG A 208 7.38 1.67 9.37
CA ARG A 208 8.78 1.67 8.91
C ARG A 208 8.98 2.54 7.68
N ARG A 209 8.03 2.56 6.75
CA ARG A 209 8.11 3.37 5.53
C ARG A 209 6.86 4.21 5.35
N PHE A 210 7.05 5.51 5.18
CA PHE A 210 5.95 6.44 4.96
C PHE A 210 6.14 7.20 3.66
N ARG A 211 5.09 7.25 2.83
CA ARG A 211 5.05 8.10 1.65
C ARG A 211 3.78 8.92 1.58
N ALA A 212 3.93 10.20 1.26
CA ALA A 212 2.80 11.06 0.91
C ALA A 212 3.21 12.04 -0.19
N ASP A 213 2.46 12.03 -1.29
CA ASP A 213 2.64 12.95 -2.41
C ASP A 213 1.52 14.01 -2.34
N HIS A 214 1.69 15.03 -1.48
CA HIS A 214 0.65 16.04 -1.24
C HIS A 214 1.18 17.38 -0.69
N ASN A 215 0.61 18.48 -1.19
CA ASN A 215 1.04 19.84 -0.82
C ASN A 215 0.70 20.26 0.61
N ALA A 216 -0.37 19.75 1.21
CA ALA A 216 -0.70 20.06 2.60
C ALA A 216 0.32 19.50 3.60
N VAL A 217 1.16 18.53 3.22
CA VAL A 217 2.19 17.98 4.11
C VAL A 217 3.29 19.04 4.33
N GLY A 218 3.37 19.52 5.57
CA GLY A 218 4.24 20.63 5.99
C GLY A 218 5.14 20.27 7.18
N VAL A 219 5.90 21.27 7.66
CA VAL A 219 6.91 21.11 8.73
C VAL A 219 6.33 20.43 9.98
N ARG A 220 5.15 20.88 10.43
CA ARG A 220 4.52 20.38 11.66
C ARG A 220 4.19 18.89 11.55
N PHE A 221 3.66 18.49 10.40
CA PHE A 221 3.39 17.08 10.14
C PHE A 221 4.66 16.24 10.16
N LEU A 222 5.75 16.73 9.54
CA LEU A 222 7.03 16.01 9.59
C LEU A 222 7.51 15.85 11.03
N ASP A 223 7.43 16.92 11.83
CA ASP A 223 7.82 16.89 13.23
C ASP A 223 7.04 15.82 14.02
N ASP A 224 5.70 15.83 13.87
CA ASP A 224 4.81 14.87 14.50
C ASP A 224 5.09 13.42 14.04
N LEU A 225 5.33 13.21 12.74
CA LEU A 225 5.65 11.91 12.15
C LEU A 225 6.96 11.36 12.73
N LEU A 226 8.02 12.17 12.73
CA LEU A 226 9.36 11.79 13.22
C LEU A 226 9.38 11.57 14.73
N HIS A 227 8.57 12.31 15.46
CA HIS A 227 8.40 12.16 16.90
C HIS A 227 7.64 10.88 17.24
N THR A 228 6.49 10.66 16.61
CA THR A 228 5.62 9.50 16.85
C THR A 228 6.35 8.19 16.52
N HIS A 229 7.04 8.14 15.38
CA HIS A 229 7.72 6.95 14.89
C HIS A 229 9.23 7.01 15.09
N ARG A 230 9.66 7.51 16.25
CA ARG A 230 11.08 7.73 16.58
C ARG A 230 11.93 6.45 16.49
N HIS A 231 11.35 5.29 16.76
CA HIS A 231 12.09 4.04 16.88
C HIS A 231 11.88 3.06 15.72
N THR A 232 10.90 3.33 14.85
CA THR A 232 10.47 2.39 13.80
C THR A 232 10.70 2.93 12.39
N LEU A 233 10.61 4.25 12.19
CA LEU A 233 10.63 4.85 10.86
C LEU A 233 12.03 4.82 10.25
N GLU A 234 12.13 4.18 9.08
CA GLU A 234 13.36 3.94 8.34
C GLU A 234 13.38 4.67 6.99
N THR A 235 12.22 4.83 6.34
CA THR A 235 12.11 5.49 5.04
C THR A 235 10.99 6.50 4.99
N ILE A 236 11.28 7.68 4.45
CA ILE A 236 10.32 8.76 4.25
C ILE A 236 10.42 9.24 2.80
N VAL A 237 9.29 9.31 2.10
CA VAL A 237 9.18 9.88 0.75
C VAL A 237 8.06 10.91 0.74
N LEU A 238 8.41 12.18 0.57
CA LEU A 238 7.46 13.29 0.62
C LEU A 238 7.49 14.04 -0.71
N GLY A 239 6.52 13.71 -1.57
CA GLY A 239 6.33 14.33 -2.87
C GLY A 239 5.42 15.56 -2.78
N ASP A 240 5.62 16.51 -3.70
CA ASP A 240 4.73 17.67 -3.88
C ASP A 240 4.42 18.48 -2.61
N CYS A 241 5.32 18.53 -1.62
CA CYS A 241 5.05 19.14 -0.31
C CYS A 241 5.23 20.67 -0.30
N THR A 242 4.37 21.37 0.45
CA THR A 242 4.53 22.81 0.69
C THR A 242 5.49 23.02 1.85
N VAL A 243 6.75 23.30 1.52
CA VAL A 243 7.76 23.71 2.50
C VAL A 243 7.76 25.23 2.59
N THR A 244 7.59 25.81 3.76
CA THR A 244 7.78 27.25 3.94
C THR A 244 9.04 27.50 4.77
N GLY A 245 10.09 27.95 4.08
CA GLY A 245 11.39 28.31 4.67
C GLY A 245 12.22 27.12 5.18
N ASP A 246 13.26 27.44 5.96
CA ASP A 246 14.31 26.49 6.36
C ASP A 246 13.93 25.59 7.55
N ARG A 247 12.73 25.75 8.12
CA ARG A 247 12.33 25.05 9.36
C ARG A 247 12.29 23.52 9.23
N TRP A 248 12.16 22.97 8.02
CA TRP A 248 12.28 21.52 7.82
C TRP A 248 13.67 21.02 8.18
N ILE A 249 14.71 21.79 7.86
CA ILE A 249 16.10 21.43 8.17
C ILE A 249 16.32 21.42 9.69
N ASP A 250 15.74 22.38 10.41
CA ASP A 250 15.78 22.41 11.88
C ASP A 250 15.12 21.16 12.47
N VAL A 251 13.90 20.83 12.01
CA VAL A 251 13.17 19.64 12.46
C VAL A 251 13.94 18.37 12.14
N LEU A 252 14.47 18.23 10.92
CA LEU A 252 15.28 17.08 10.54
C LEU A 252 16.54 16.98 11.39
N SER A 253 17.26 18.09 11.61
CA SER A 253 18.49 18.11 12.41
C SER A 253 18.20 17.73 13.87
N GLU A 254 17.14 18.26 14.46
CA GLU A 254 16.75 17.98 15.85
C GLU A 254 16.25 16.53 16.00
N ARG A 255 15.33 16.10 15.13
CA ARG A 255 14.64 14.82 15.27
C ARG A 255 15.42 13.62 14.77
N LEU A 256 16.41 13.84 13.89
CA LEU A 256 17.28 12.79 13.36
C LEU A 256 18.65 12.74 14.04
N ARG A 257 18.97 13.68 14.94
CA ARG A 257 20.22 13.65 15.72
C ARG A 257 20.40 12.30 16.41
N GLY A 258 21.51 11.63 16.12
CA GLY A 258 21.85 10.32 16.67
C GLY A 258 20.93 9.17 16.20
N ARG A 259 20.18 9.36 15.10
CA ARG A 259 19.36 8.33 14.45
C ARG A 259 19.89 8.01 13.06
N THR A 260 19.57 6.81 12.59
CA THR A 260 19.81 6.39 11.21
C THR A 260 18.48 6.27 10.50
N ILE A 261 18.28 7.07 9.44
CA ILE A 261 17.20 6.89 8.47
C ILE A 261 17.82 6.31 7.21
N LYS A 262 17.33 5.16 6.74
CA LYS A 262 17.86 4.51 5.54
C LYS A 262 17.64 5.32 4.28
N ARG A 263 16.48 5.97 4.16
CA ARG A 263 16.17 6.81 3.00
C ARG A 263 15.23 7.94 3.33
N LEU A 264 15.60 9.16 2.95
CA LEU A 264 14.78 10.36 3.04
C LEU A 264 14.72 10.99 1.66
N SER A 265 13.54 11.03 1.04
CA SER A 265 13.33 11.71 -0.23
C SER A 265 12.24 12.76 -0.07
N MET A 266 12.47 13.92 -0.63
CA MET A 266 11.65 15.10 -0.45
C MET A 266 11.67 15.97 -1.70
N HIS A 267 10.52 16.48 -2.08
CA HIS A 267 10.40 17.38 -3.22
C HIS A 267 9.64 18.65 -2.84
N SER A 268 10.27 19.82 -3.04
CA SER A 268 9.61 21.09 -2.77
C SER A 268 10.06 22.24 -3.67
N ALA A 269 9.12 23.14 -3.96
CA ALA A 269 9.37 24.40 -4.67
C ALA A 269 10.25 25.40 -3.89
N TYR A 270 10.44 25.19 -2.59
CA TYR A 270 11.01 26.18 -1.67
C TYR A 270 12.36 25.79 -1.07
N PHE A 271 12.85 24.60 -1.39
CA PHE A 271 14.21 24.23 -1.04
C PHE A 271 15.21 25.12 -1.78
N THR A 272 16.31 25.44 -1.12
CA THR A 272 17.44 26.18 -1.70
C THR A 272 18.70 25.33 -1.58
N ASP A 273 19.63 25.44 -2.54
CA ASP A 273 20.90 24.72 -2.47
C ASP A 273 21.67 25.04 -1.18
N ARG A 274 21.56 26.28 -0.70
CA ARG A 274 22.20 26.71 0.55
C ARG A 274 21.66 25.96 1.76
N CYS A 275 20.34 25.85 1.93
CA CYS A 275 19.75 25.22 3.12
C CYS A 275 20.02 23.71 3.13
N VAL A 276 19.97 23.05 1.96
CA VAL A 276 20.27 21.62 1.83
C VAL A 276 21.76 21.36 2.13
N ASN A 277 22.68 22.17 1.59
CA ASN A 277 24.10 22.02 1.87
C ASN A 277 24.46 22.28 3.34
N GLN A 278 23.76 23.19 4.00
CA GLN A 278 23.92 23.42 5.44
C GLN A 278 23.48 22.20 6.26
N PHE A 279 22.36 21.58 5.90
CA PHE A 279 21.91 20.33 6.53
C PHE A 279 22.95 19.21 6.39
N LEU A 280 23.48 19.01 5.19
CA LEU A 280 24.47 17.97 4.90
C LEU A 280 25.83 18.17 5.59
N THR A 281 26.12 19.38 6.05
CA THR A 281 27.36 19.71 6.78
C THR A 281 27.14 19.78 8.28
N THR A 282 25.91 19.59 8.76
CA THR A 282 25.59 19.59 10.19
C THR A 282 26.11 18.29 10.81
N ALA A 283 27.05 18.42 11.75
CA ALA A 283 27.84 17.33 12.35
C ALA A 283 27.04 16.30 13.17
N ASP A 284 25.71 16.45 13.25
CA ASP A 284 24.82 15.69 14.13
C ASP A 284 23.98 14.63 13.40
N LEU A 285 23.93 14.66 12.06
CA LEU A 285 23.36 13.55 11.30
C LEU A 285 24.43 12.51 10.99
N VAL A 286 24.12 11.25 11.29
CA VAL A 286 24.89 10.10 10.80
C VAL A 286 24.54 9.90 9.33
N LEU A 287 25.05 10.77 8.47
CA LEU A 287 25.05 10.58 7.03
C LEU A 287 26.16 9.58 6.68
N PRO A 288 25.98 8.75 5.64
CA PRO A 288 27.08 7.94 5.13
C PRO A 288 28.23 8.88 4.72
N ASP A 289 29.47 8.46 4.97
CA ASP A 289 30.68 9.19 4.56
C ASP A 289 30.69 9.44 3.04
N ASP A 290 30.00 8.58 2.28
CA ASP A 290 29.79 8.70 0.85
C ASP A 290 28.55 9.57 0.52
N ARG A 291 28.82 10.82 0.11
CA ARG A 291 27.80 11.76 -0.36
C ARG A 291 27.22 11.41 -1.73
N ALA A 292 27.72 10.39 -2.43
CA ALA A 292 27.18 9.96 -3.73
C ALA A 292 25.70 9.56 -3.66
N ASN A 293 25.22 9.18 -2.48
CA ASN A 293 23.81 8.82 -2.27
C ASN A 293 22.89 10.02 -1.99
N VAL A 294 23.43 11.25 -2.05
CA VAL A 294 22.64 12.48 -1.94
C VAL A 294 22.36 13.03 -3.32
N ILE A 295 21.08 13.07 -3.70
CA ILE A 295 20.64 13.63 -4.98
C ILE A 295 19.95 14.95 -4.72
N ILE A 296 20.51 16.03 -5.29
CA ILE A 296 19.89 17.35 -5.34
C ILE A 296 19.61 17.66 -6.81
N ASP A 297 18.34 17.65 -7.21
CA ASP A 297 17.93 18.03 -8.56
C ASP A 297 17.18 19.37 -8.51
N SER A 298 17.85 20.43 -8.95
CA SER A 298 17.35 21.80 -8.99
C SER A 298 16.91 22.25 -10.39
N ASN A 299 16.92 21.36 -11.38
CA ASN A 299 16.65 21.73 -12.78
C ASN A 299 15.16 21.96 -13.10
N LEU A 300 14.28 21.49 -12.23
CA LEU A 300 12.85 21.79 -12.29
C LEU A 300 12.60 23.03 -11.43
N GLY A 301 11.50 23.77 -11.60
CA GLY A 301 11.15 24.92 -10.72
C GLY A 301 10.90 24.55 -9.24
N ARG A 302 11.45 23.42 -8.79
CA ARG A 302 11.38 22.75 -7.51
C ARG A 302 12.67 21.97 -7.30
N ILE A 303 13.24 22.07 -6.10
CA ILE A 303 14.42 21.29 -5.74
C ILE A 303 13.96 19.94 -5.15
N SER A 304 14.45 18.87 -5.74
CA SER A 304 14.38 17.52 -5.18
C SER A 304 15.58 17.30 -4.26
N PHE A 305 15.34 16.77 -3.08
CA PHE A 305 16.35 16.41 -2.08
C PHE A 305 16.15 14.95 -1.68
N SER A 306 17.16 14.12 -1.88
CA SER A 306 17.14 12.73 -1.43
C SER A 306 18.45 12.35 -0.76
N ILE A 307 18.37 11.68 0.38
CA ILE A 307 19.45 10.94 1.02
C ILE A 307 19.10 9.47 0.98
N ASN A 308 20.00 8.65 0.45
CA ASN A 308 19.95 7.21 0.60
C ASN A 308 21.16 6.73 1.42
N ILE A 309 20.96 5.86 2.39
CA ILE A 309 22.03 5.28 3.22
C ILE A 309 22.21 3.81 2.88
N ASP A 310 21.22 3.19 2.24
CA ASP A 310 21.35 1.85 1.67
C ASP A 310 21.89 1.95 0.23
N PRO A 311 23.01 1.26 -0.11
CA PRO A 311 23.39 1.09 -1.50
C PRO A 311 22.32 0.25 -2.21
N LEU A 312 21.80 0.76 -3.33
CA LEU A 312 20.90 0.02 -4.22
C LEU A 312 21.54 -1.27 -4.72
#